data_AF-A0A937CW02-F1
#
_entry.id   AF-A0A937CW02-F1
#
_cell.length_a   1.000
_cell.length_b   1.000
_cell.length_c   1.000
_cell.angle_alpha   90.00
_cell.angle_beta   90.00
_cell.angle_gamma   90.00
#
_symmetry.space_group_name_H-M   'P 1'
#
loop_
_entity.id
_entity.type
_entity.pdbx_description
1 polymer ?
#
loop_
_entity_poly.entity_id
_entity_poly.type
_entity_poly.pdbx_seq_one_letter_code
_entity_poly.pdbx_strand_id
1 'polypeptide(L)'
;MPTYTFRCDSCERVQELVMPISRYCSEPPRPQCCERAMQRVFLAAPGLGVISEAHYEGLRASDGTDISSRAKHRAYMREHNLTTIDDFTETWKRAARQRALRMQGIDVERPRDIAQAIDKLGGEDVAPREGS
;
A
#
# COMPACT_ATOMS: atom_id res chain seq x y z
N MET A 1 -0.38 14.09 10.69
CA MET A 1 0.42 15.23 10.22
C MET A 1 1.87 14.77 10.15
N PRO A 2 2.60 14.95 9.03
CA PRO A 2 3.96 14.44 8.90
C PRO A 2 4.91 15.00 9.97
N THR A 3 5.86 14.17 10.40
CA THR A 3 6.95 14.54 11.32
C THR A 3 8.27 14.58 10.56
N TYR A 4 9.05 15.63 10.79
CA TYR A 4 10.36 15.85 10.17
C TYR A 4 11.43 15.91 11.26
N THR A 5 12.42 15.03 11.16
CA THR A 5 13.49 14.93 12.15
C THR A 5 14.76 15.63 11.66
N PHE A 6 15.37 16.41 12.55
CA PHE A 6 16.62 17.13 12.32
C PHE A 6 17.65 16.70 13.35
N ARG A 7 18.91 16.58 12.96
CA ARG A 7 20.04 16.26 13.84
C ARG A 7 21.14 17.30 13.68
N CYS A 8 21.72 17.73 14.80
CA CYS A 8 22.92 18.57 14.80
C CYS A 8 24.17 17.69 14.63
N ASP A 9 25.05 18.04 13.70
CA ASP A 9 26.30 17.27 13.47
C ASP A 9 27.35 17.50 14.57
N SER A 10 27.22 18.56 15.37
CA SER A 10 28.22 18.94 16.38
C SER A 10 27.89 18.43 17.78
N CYS A 11 26.62 18.47 18.18
CA CYS A 11 26.18 18.03 19.52
C CYS A 11 25.18 16.87 19.49
N GLU A 12 24.90 16.30 18.31
CA GLU A 12 23.98 15.18 18.09
C GLU A 12 22.54 15.40 18.56
N ARG A 13 22.18 16.61 19.00
CA ARG A 13 20.83 16.96 19.41
C ARG A 13 19.85 16.66 18.29
N VAL A 14 18.76 15.99 18.63
CA VAL A 14 17.65 15.69 17.71
C VAL A 14 16.50 16.63 17.99
N GLN A 15 15.87 17.14 16.93
CA GLN A 15 14.67 17.95 17.00
C GLN A 15 13.63 17.42 16.01
N GLU A 16 12.40 17.27 16.48
CA GLU A 16 11.26 16.85 15.67
C GLU A 16 10.33 18.03 15.42
N LEU A 17 9.91 18.20 14.17
CA LEU A 17 8.95 19.21 13.75
C LEU A 17 7.75 18.53 13.12
N VAL A 18 6.55 18.82 13.64
CA VAL A 18 5.29 18.32 13.09
C VAL A 18 4.66 19.43 12.25
N MET A 19 4.51 19.22 10.94
CA MET A 19 3.95 20.23 10.05
C MET A 19 3.36 19.61 8.78
N PRO A 20 2.44 20.28 8.07
CA PRO A 20 1.89 19.75 6.82
C PRO A 20 2.93 19.74 5.71
N ILE A 21 2.79 18.77 4.80
CA ILE A 21 3.72 18.59 3.67
C ILE A 21 3.78 19.80 2.74
N SER A 22 2.65 20.47 2.54
CA SER A 22 2.57 21.69 1.74
C SER A 22 3.49 22.78 2.27
N ARG A 23 3.45 23.03 3.59
CA ARG A 23 4.30 24.03 4.25
C ARG A 23 5.77 23.63 4.21
N TYR A 24 6.08 22.36 4.40
CA TYR A 24 7.45 21.86 4.31
C TYR A 24 8.05 22.05 2.89
N CYS A 25 7.26 21.82 1.84
CA CYS A 25 7.72 22.00 0.47
C CYS A 25 7.84 23.48 0.06
N SER A 26 6.97 24.36 0.58
CA SER A 26 7.01 25.80 0.26
C SER A 26 8.09 26.54 1.06
N GLU A 27 8.25 26.21 2.34
CA GLU A 27 9.16 26.87 3.26
C GLU A 27 9.79 25.84 4.21
N PRO A 28 10.85 25.14 3.78
CA PRO A 28 11.46 24.08 4.57
C PRO A 28 12.14 24.68 5.82
N PRO A 29 11.77 24.24 7.03
CA PRO A 29 12.37 24.76 8.25
C PRO A 29 13.85 24.37 8.32
N ARG A 30 14.67 25.29 8.82
CA ARG A 30 16.10 25.09 9.06
C ARG A 30 16.41 25.40 10.53
N PRO A 31 16.02 24.51 11.47
CA PRO A 31 16.33 24.70 12.87
C PRO A 31 17.86 24.84 13.06
N GLN A 32 18.25 25.73 13.96
CA GLN A 32 19.66 26.05 14.21
C GLN A 32 20.11 25.48 15.55
N CYS A 33 21.31 24.92 15.57
CA CYS A 33 21.97 24.42 16.76
C CYS A 33 23.49 24.56 16.59
N CYS A 34 24.20 24.96 17.65
CA CYS A 34 25.65 25.21 17.60
C CYS A 34 26.06 26.14 16.45
N GLU A 35 25.30 27.24 16.26
CA GLU A 35 25.54 28.26 15.21
C GLU A 35 25.47 27.74 13.76
N ARG A 36 24.95 26.52 13.56
CA ARG A 36 24.80 25.89 12.24
C ARG A 36 23.37 25.40 12.03
N ALA A 37 22.96 25.32 10.78
CA ALA A 37 21.69 24.69 10.42
C ALA A 37 21.78 23.18 10.67
N MET A 38 20.78 22.62 11.34
CA MET A 38 20.67 21.18 11.55
C MET A 38 20.34 20.47 10.24
N GLN A 39 20.85 19.24 10.07
CA GLN A 39 20.56 18.43 8.89
C GLN A 39 19.28 17.64 9.08
N ARG A 40 18.47 17.53 8.03
CA ARG A 40 17.32 16.62 8.04
C ARG A 40 17.82 15.18 7.96
N VAL A 41 17.42 14.38 8.92
CA VAL A 41 17.74 12.95 8.95
C VAL A 41 16.47 12.14 8.74
N PHE A 42 16.55 11.17 7.85
CA PHE A 42 15.58 10.09 7.82
C PHE A 42 16.01 9.10 8.89
N LEU A 43 15.46 9.24 10.10
CA LEU A 43 15.49 8.13 11.05
C LEU A 43 14.61 7.06 10.43
N ALA A 44 15.22 6.10 9.74
CA ALA A 44 14.54 4.88 9.38
C ALA A 44 13.96 4.33 10.68
N ALA A 45 12.64 4.20 10.75
CA ALA A 45 12.02 3.48 11.85
C ALA A 45 12.75 2.13 11.96
N PRO A 46 13.24 1.73 13.14
CA PRO A 46 13.84 0.41 13.30
C PRO A 46 12.81 -0.62 12.81
N GLY A 47 13.10 -1.29 11.69
CA GLY A 47 12.18 -2.21 11.03
C GLY A 47 11.92 -1.95 9.54
N LEU A 48 12.25 -0.77 8.99
CA LEU A 48 12.23 -0.49 7.55
C LEU A 48 13.63 -0.57 6.94
N GLY A 49 14.38 -1.62 7.30
CA GLY A 49 15.59 -1.98 6.57
C GLY A 49 15.21 -2.38 5.14
N VAL A 50 16.08 -2.10 4.17
CA VAL A 50 16.01 -2.74 2.87
C VAL A 50 16.35 -4.22 3.10
N ILE A 51 15.33 -5.02 3.43
CA ILE A 51 15.43 -6.46 3.63
C ILE A 51 15.42 -7.10 2.24
N SER A 52 16.49 -6.95 1.46
CA SER A 52 16.58 -7.67 0.17
C SER A 52 17.49 -8.89 0.30
N GLU A 53 18.68 -8.73 0.87
CA GLU A 53 19.70 -9.79 0.86
C GLU A 53 19.96 -10.41 2.23
N ALA A 54 19.88 -9.63 3.33
CA ALA A 54 20.09 -10.14 4.69
C ALA A 54 19.11 -11.27 5.07
N HIS A 55 17.92 -11.31 4.46
CA HIS A 55 16.94 -12.37 4.68
C HIS A 55 17.40 -13.74 4.17
N TYR A 56 18.27 -13.76 3.16
CA TYR A 56 18.76 -15.01 2.59
C TYR A 56 20.02 -15.52 3.30
N GLU A 57 20.65 -14.73 4.18
CA GLU A 57 21.90 -15.13 4.81
C GLU A 57 21.73 -16.41 5.64
N GLY A 58 22.50 -17.46 5.30
CA GLY A 58 22.47 -18.76 5.98
C GLY A 58 21.22 -19.61 5.72
N LEU A 59 20.31 -19.19 4.83
CA LEU A 59 19.06 -19.90 4.56
C LEU A 59 19.31 -21.25 3.86
N ARG A 60 18.68 -22.30 4.37
CA ARG A 60 18.72 -23.66 3.81
C ARG A 60 17.30 -24.20 3.65
N ALA A 61 17.10 -25.00 2.61
CA ALA A 61 15.85 -25.72 2.40
C ALA A 61 15.73 -26.91 3.36
N SER A 62 14.54 -27.52 3.45
CA SER A 62 14.24 -28.63 4.37
C SER A 62 15.06 -29.89 4.12
N ASP A 63 15.61 -30.03 2.92
CA ASP A 63 16.53 -31.11 2.53
C ASP A 63 18.01 -30.77 2.79
N GLY A 64 18.30 -29.57 3.32
CA GLY A 64 19.64 -29.09 3.61
C GLY A 64 20.32 -28.31 2.47
N THR A 65 19.65 -28.16 1.32
CA THR A 65 20.17 -27.43 0.16
C THR A 65 20.38 -25.95 0.49
N ASP A 66 21.53 -25.41 0.07
CA ASP A 66 21.88 -24.02 0.31
C ASP A 66 21.08 -23.07 -0.60
N ILE A 67 20.22 -22.25 0.00
CA ILE A 67 19.41 -21.22 -0.67
C ILE A 67 19.80 -19.82 -0.17
N SER A 68 21.08 -19.63 0.19
CA SER A 68 21.59 -18.42 0.82
C SER A 68 21.55 -17.14 -0.02
N SER A 69 20.95 -17.19 -1.21
CA SER A 69 20.77 -16.03 -2.07
C SER A 69 19.47 -16.16 -2.84
N ARG A 70 18.92 -15.02 -3.27
CA ARG A 70 17.71 -14.99 -4.10
C ARG A 70 17.84 -15.84 -5.36
N ALA A 71 19.02 -15.88 -5.98
CA ALA A 71 19.28 -16.67 -7.18
C ALA A 71 19.25 -18.19 -6.88
N LYS A 72 19.90 -18.63 -5.78
CA LYS A 72 19.89 -20.03 -5.34
C LYS A 72 18.49 -20.48 -4.97
N HIS A 73 17.75 -19.67 -4.21
CA HIS A 73 16.36 -19.92 -3.87
C HIS A 73 15.48 -20.11 -5.12
N ARG A 74 15.60 -19.21 -6.12
CA ARG A 74 14.85 -19.36 -7.39
C ARG A 74 15.27 -20.59 -8.20
N ALA A 75 16.53 -20.99 -8.16
CA ALA A 75 17.00 -22.20 -8.82
C ALA A 75 16.39 -23.44 -8.17
N TYR A 76 16.45 -23.51 -6.84
CA TYR A 76 15.84 -24.56 -6.04
C TYR A 76 14.33 -24.70 -6.33
N MET A 77 13.58 -23.58 -6.28
CA MET A 77 12.14 -23.62 -6.53
C MET A 77 11.81 -24.16 -7.94
N ARG A 78 12.58 -23.76 -8.97
CA ARG A 78 12.39 -24.26 -10.33
C ARG A 78 12.68 -25.75 -10.46
N GLU A 79 13.74 -26.24 -9.83
CA GLU A 79 14.12 -27.66 -9.85
C GLU A 79 13.08 -28.54 -9.16
N HIS A 80 12.48 -28.04 -8.09
CA HIS A 80 11.47 -28.76 -7.31
C HIS A 80 10.03 -28.52 -7.77
N ASN A 81 9.81 -27.90 -8.94
CA ASN A 81 8.49 -27.56 -9.48
C ASN A 81 7.62 -26.72 -8.52
N LEU A 82 8.25 -25.86 -7.73
CA LEU A 82 7.60 -24.91 -6.83
C LEU A 82 7.47 -23.54 -7.50
N THR A 83 6.45 -22.78 -7.08
CA THR A 83 6.18 -21.44 -7.62
C THR A 83 6.70 -20.34 -6.69
N THR A 84 7.15 -19.26 -7.30
CA THR A 84 7.57 -18.03 -6.63
C THR A 84 6.64 -16.88 -7.00
N ILE A 85 6.63 -15.82 -6.20
CA ILE A 85 5.80 -14.63 -6.44
C ILE A 85 6.04 -14.04 -7.85
N ASP A 86 7.27 -14.15 -8.36
CA ASP A 86 7.65 -13.64 -9.67
C ASP A 86 6.83 -14.29 -10.82
N ASP A 87 6.40 -15.55 -10.65
CA ASP A 87 5.60 -16.30 -11.64
C ASP A 87 4.19 -15.73 -11.82
N PHE A 88 3.72 -14.93 -10.86
CA PHE A 88 2.39 -14.32 -10.85
C PHE A 88 2.40 -12.83 -11.22
N THR A 89 3.51 -12.29 -11.74
CA THR A 89 3.64 -10.85 -12.04
C THR A 89 2.55 -10.32 -12.98
N GLU A 90 2.16 -11.08 -14.00
CA GLU A 90 1.14 -10.67 -14.97
C GLU A 90 -0.31 -11.02 -14.57
N THR A 91 -0.50 -11.89 -13.57
CA THR A 91 -1.84 -12.31 -13.15
C THR A 91 -2.61 -11.16 -12.52
N TRP A 92 -1.94 -10.35 -11.69
CA TRP A 92 -2.54 -9.19 -11.02
C TRP A 92 -2.95 -8.10 -12.00
N LYS A 93 -2.09 -7.81 -13.00
CA LYS A 93 -2.40 -6.86 -14.07
C LYS A 93 -3.58 -7.33 -14.90
N ARG A 94 -3.60 -8.61 -15.28
CA ARG A 94 -4.73 -9.21 -16.01
C ARG A 94 -6.02 -9.18 -15.20
N ALA A 95 -5.96 -9.50 -13.90
CA ALA A 95 -7.12 -9.45 -13.00
C ALA A 95 -7.63 -8.02 -12.80
N ALA A 96 -6.74 -7.03 -12.69
CA ALA A 96 -7.12 -5.62 -12.64
C ALA A 96 -7.83 -5.18 -13.93
N ARG A 97 -7.29 -5.56 -15.09
CA ARG A 97 -7.93 -5.29 -16.39
C ARG A 97 -9.29 -5.95 -16.51
N GLN A 98 -9.43 -7.21 -16.09
CA GLN A 98 -10.71 -7.91 -16.09
C GLN A 98 -11.74 -7.25 -15.16
N ARG A 99 -11.32 -6.79 -13.98
CA ARG A 99 -12.19 -6.00 -13.08
C ARG A 99 -12.64 -4.71 -13.76
N ALA A 100 -11.72 -3.96 -14.36
CA ALA A 100 -12.05 -2.72 -15.07
C ALA A 100 -13.03 -2.97 -16.23
N LEU A 101 -12.81 -4.01 -17.04
CA LEU A 101 -13.73 -4.41 -18.11
C LEU A 101 -15.10 -4.82 -17.59
N ARG A 102 -15.16 -5.55 -16.47
CA ARG A 102 -16.45 -5.92 -15.84
C ARG A 102 -17.20 -4.69 -15.33
N MET A 103 -16.48 -3.69 -14.83
CA MET A 103 -17.07 -2.44 -14.34
C MET A 103 -17.42 -1.46 -15.48
N GLN A 104 -16.84 -1.62 -16.68
CA GLN A 104 -17.21 -0.82 -17.85
C GLN A 104 -18.65 -1.15 -18.26
N GLY A 105 -19.55 -0.17 -18.11
CA GLY A 105 -20.97 -0.31 -18.42
C GLY A 105 -21.85 -0.70 -17.22
N ILE A 106 -21.27 -0.89 -16.03
CA ILE A 106 -22.05 -0.96 -14.80
C ILE A 106 -22.33 0.47 -14.35
N ASP A 107 -23.59 0.88 -14.46
CA ASP A 107 -24.09 2.10 -13.85
C ASP A 107 -24.18 1.88 -12.32
N VAL A 108 -23.38 2.65 -11.58
CA VAL A 108 -23.23 2.53 -10.13
C VAL A 108 -24.48 3.05 -9.40
N GLU A 109 -25.26 3.93 -10.03
CA GLU A 109 -26.49 4.49 -9.47
C GLU A 109 -27.72 3.63 -9.78
N ARG A 110 -27.63 2.75 -10.80
CA ARG A 110 -28.74 1.88 -11.21
C ARG A 110 -29.36 1.03 -10.09
N PRO A 111 -28.61 0.45 -9.13
CA PRO A 111 -29.21 -0.23 -7.97
C PRO A 111 -30.05 0.71 -7.09
N ARG A 112 -29.62 1.97 -6.95
CA ARG A 112 -30.33 3.00 -6.18
C ARG A 112 -31.60 3.46 -6.92
N ASP A 113 -31.51 3.62 -8.24
CA ASP A 113 -32.66 3.97 -9.08
C ASP A 113 -33.71 2.86 -9.06
N ILE A 114 -33.29 1.60 -9.11
CA ILE A 114 -34.18 0.44 -8.96
C ILE A 114 -34.85 0.44 -7.59
N ALA A 115 -34.10 0.69 -6.52
CA ALA A 115 -34.65 0.76 -5.17
C ALA A 115 -35.70 1.89 -5.01
N GLN A 116 -35.43 3.07 -5.56
CA GLN A 116 -36.40 4.18 -5.57
C GLN A 116 -37.62 3.88 -6.44
N ALA A 117 -37.45 3.19 -7.57
CA ALA A 117 -38.56 2.80 -8.42
C ALA A 117 -39.47 1.75 -7.73
N ILE A 118 -38.88 0.78 -7.03
CA ILE A 118 -39.61 -0.20 -6.23
C ILE A 118 -40.37 0.48 -5.10
N ASP A 119 -39.76 1.43 -4.39
CA ASP A 119 -40.42 2.18 -3.30
C ASP A 119 -41.63 3.00 -3.81
N LYS A 120 -41.48 3.64 -4.98
CA LYS A 120 -42.58 4.35 -5.65
C LYS A 120 -43.72 3.44 -6.09
N LEU A 121 -43.42 2.22 -6.53
CA LEU A 121 -44.42 1.23 -6.99
C LEU A 121 -45.03 0.44 -5.82
N GLY A 122 -44.27 0.18 -4.77
CA GLY A 122 -44.71 -0.50 -3.55
C GLY A 122 -45.54 0.38 -2.62
N GLY A 123 -45.60 1.70 -2.86
CA GLY A 123 -46.59 2.59 -2.27
C GLY A 123 -47.97 2.52 -2.92
N GLU A 124 -48.12 1.82 -4.05
CA GLU A 124 -49.40 1.56 -4.72
C GLU A 124 -49.93 0.15 -4.36
N ASP A 125 -50.13 -0.11 -3.07
CA ASP A 125 -51.04 -1.17 -2.65
C ASP A 125 -52.47 -0.79 -3.06
N VAL A 126 -52.86 -1.29 -4.23
CA VAL A 126 -54.20 -1.75 -4.64
C VAL A 126 -55.34 -1.26 -3.73
N ALA A 127 -55.93 -0.12 -4.10
CA ALA A 127 -57.24 0.26 -3.58
C ALA A 127 -58.23 -0.89 -3.83
N PRO A 128 -59.02 -1.32 -2.84
CA PRO A 128 -59.99 -2.40 -3.03
C PRO A 128 -61.00 -1.95 -4.09
N ARG A 129 -61.17 -2.75 -5.14
CA ARG A 129 -62.29 -2.59 -6.07
C ARG A 129 -63.57 -2.88 -5.31
N GLU A 130 -64.25 -1.84 -4.85
CA GLU A 130 -65.62 -1.95 -4.37
C GLU A 130 -66.49 -2.43 -5.54
N GLY A 131 -67.05 -3.63 -5.36
CA GLY A 131 -67.98 -4.24 -6.29
C GLY A 131 -69.31 -3.49 -6.30
N SER A 132 -69.84 -3.29 -7.50
CA SER A 132 -71.26 -3.00 -7.77
C SER A 132 -71.76 -4.01 -8.79
#